data_AF-A0A9W7M5V0-F1
#
_entry.id   AF-A0A9W7M5V0-F1
#
_cell.length_a   1.000
_cell.length_b   1.000
_cell.length_c   1.000
_cell.angle_alpha   90.00
_cell.angle_beta   90.00
_cell.angle_gamma   90.00
#
_symmetry.space_group_name_H-M   'P 1'
#
loop_
_entity.id
_entity.type
_entity.pdbx_description
1 polymer ?
#
loop_
_entity_poly.entity_id
_entity_poly.type
_entity_poly.pdbx_seq_one_letter_code
_entity_poly.pdbx_strand_id
1 'polypeptide(L)'
;MSLFKIPAGVADKLNSLCAHFIWGSNNAKAVHWFKWQDMAKPRNVGGLGLVDAKVKNQALLNKWVWRFGKEGNSLWRRVINAKYGYDESSLLPSTDVKSKQSWVWRNIEKPLQNVDDEFTKDIFFVLGDGNSINFWDDR
;
A
#
# COMPACT_ATOMS: atom_id res chain seq x y z
N MET A 1 -11.65 4.27 1.30
CA MET A 1 -10.97 2.96 1.46
C MET A 1 -9.45 3.00 1.20
N SER A 2 -8.81 4.17 1.04
CA SER A 2 -7.36 4.21 0.76
C SER A 2 -6.47 4.34 2.01
N LEU A 3 -7.02 4.77 3.15
CA LEU A 3 -6.26 5.02 4.38
C LEU A 3 -6.28 3.86 5.37
N PHE A 4 -7.25 2.95 5.25
CA PHE A 4 -7.47 1.90 6.24
C PHE A 4 -7.06 0.55 5.68
N LYS A 5 -6.35 -0.22 6.49
CA LYS A 5 -6.09 -1.62 6.19
C LYS A 5 -7.38 -2.42 6.34
N ILE A 6 -7.81 -3.06 5.26
CA ILE A 6 -9.00 -3.90 5.26
C ILE A 6 -8.70 -5.20 6.01
N PRO A 7 -9.58 -5.66 6.91
CA PRO A 7 -9.43 -6.97 7.54
C PRO A 7 -9.39 -8.09 6.50
N ALA A 8 -8.53 -9.08 6.69
CA ALA A 8 -8.30 -10.15 5.71
C ALA A 8 -9.61 -10.85 5.29
N GLY A 9 -10.48 -11.19 6.24
CA GLY A 9 -11.76 -11.84 5.94
C GLY A 9 -12.73 -10.99 5.10
N VAL A 10 -12.69 -9.66 5.22
CA VAL A 10 -13.49 -8.76 4.38
C VAL A 10 -12.94 -8.74 2.95
N ALA A 11 -11.61 -8.68 2.81
CA ALA A 11 -10.96 -8.75 1.50
C ALA A 11 -11.21 -10.11 0.83
N ASP A 12 -11.13 -11.21 1.58
CA ASP A 12 -11.43 -12.55 1.09
C ASP A 12 -12.90 -12.67 0.67
N LYS A 13 -13.84 -12.11 1.43
CA LYS A 13 -15.25 -12.07 1.04
C LYS A 13 -15.49 -11.27 -0.24
N LEU A 14 -14.80 -10.14 -0.42
CA LEU A 14 -14.84 -9.34 -1.64
C LEU A 14 -14.32 -10.13 -2.85
N ASN A 15 -13.16 -10.76 -2.70
CA ASN A 15 -12.58 -11.63 -3.73
C ASN A 15 -13.53 -12.79 -4.09
N SER A 16 -14.13 -13.44 -3.09
CA SER A 16 -15.10 -14.51 -3.31
C SER A 16 -16.35 -14.04 -4.04
N LEU A 17 -16.89 -12.86 -3.71
CA LEU A 17 -18.03 -12.29 -4.44
C LEU A 17 -17.70 -12.03 -5.91
N CYS A 18 -16.51 -11.47 -6.19
CA CYS A 18 -16.04 -11.30 -7.55
C CYS A 18 -15.84 -12.63 -8.28
N ALA A 19 -15.29 -13.64 -7.60
CA ALA A 19 -15.14 -14.98 -8.16
C ALA A 19 -16.50 -15.61 -8.48
N HIS A 20 -17.48 -15.55 -7.56
CA HIS A 20 -18.83 -16.06 -7.79
C HIS A 20 -19.52 -15.38 -8.98
N PHE A 21 -19.35 -14.08 -9.14
CA PHE A 21 -19.85 -13.34 -10.29
C PHE A 21 -19.26 -13.88 -11.61
N ILE A 22 -17.93 -14.08 -11.66
CA ILE A 22 -17.26 -14.56 -12.87
C ILE A 22 -17.65 -16.00 -13.21
N TRP A 23 -17.78 -16.86 -12.20
CA TRP A 23 -18.10 -18.27 -12.40
C TRP A 23 -19.61 -18.55 -12.52
N GLY A 24 -20.46 -17.51 -12.49
CA GLY A 24 -21.90 -17.65 -12.74
C GLY A 24 -22.64 -18.50 -11.71
N SER A 25 -22.18 -18.49 -10.46
CA SER A 25 -22.73 -19.32 -9.37
C SER A 25 -24.09 -18.77 -8.87
N ASN A 26 -25.14 -18.88 -9.68
CA ASN A 26 -26.53 -18.64 -9.25
C ASN A 26 -27.13 -19.94 -8.68
N ASN A 27 -26.92 -20.18 -7.38
CA ASN A 27 -27.48 -21.29 -6.60
C ASN A 27 -27.11 -22.73 -7.03
N ALA A 28 -26.30 -22.91 -8.07
CA ALA A 28 -25.73 -24.19 -8.46
C ALA A 28 -24.22 -24.26 -8.14
N LYS A 29 -23.68 -25.47 -7.94
CA LYS A 29 -22.23 -25.68 -7.81
C LYS A 29 -21.54 -25.34 -9.14
N ALA A 30 -21.01 -24.13 -9.26
CA ALA A 30 -20.13 -23.76 -10.37
C ALA A 30 -18.75 -24.40 -10.18
N VAL A 31 -18.15 -24.89 -11.26
CA VAL A 31 -16.78 -25.40 -11.24
C VAL A 31 -15.81 -24.23 -11.31
N HIS A 32 -14.98 -24.07 -10.28
CA HIS A 32 -13.89 -23.11 -10.28
C HIS A 32 -12.68 -23.68 -11.03
N TRP A 33 -12.53 -23.30 -12.30
CA TRP A 33 -11.45 -23.83 -13.16
C TRP A 33 -10.06 -23.33 -12.76
N PHE A 34 -9.98 -22.13 -12.19
CA PHE A 34 -8.73 -21.51 -11.77
C PHE A 34 -8.84 -20.94 -10.36
N LYS A 35 -7.71 -20.92 -9.64
CA LYS A 35 -7.63 -20.22 -8.35
C LYS A 35 -7.74 -18.72 -8.59
N TRP A 36 -8.41 -18.02 -7.66
CA TRP A 36 -8.55 -16.57 -7.72
C TRP A 36 -7.20 -15.84 -7.88
N GLN A 37 -6.17 -16.31 -7.16
CA GLN A 37 -4.82 -15.74 -7.23
C GLN A 37 -4.20 -15.82 -8.63
N ASP A 38 -4.46 -16.89 -9.39
CA ASP A 38 -3.94 -17.03 -10.75
C ASP A 38 -4.69 -16.10 -11.72
N MET A 39 -6.00 -15.95 -11.54
CA MET A 39 -6.80 -15.01 -12.33
C MET A 39 -6.45 -13.55 -12.03
N ALA A 40 -6.09 -13.24 -10.78
CA ALA A 40 -5.75 -11.90 -10.33
C ALA A 40 -4.34 -11.44 -10.75
N LYS A 41 -3.58 -12.30 -11.43
CA LYS A 41 -2.30 -11.91 -12.02
C LYS A 41 -2.51 -10.95 -13.21
N PRO A 42 -1.54 -10.07 -13.49
CA PRO A 42 -1.55 -9.27 -14.71
C PRO A 42 -1.64 -10.12 -15.99
N ARG A 43 -2.22 -9.54 -17.06
CA ARG A 43 -2.41 -10.26 -18.34
C ARG A 43 -1.11 -10.68 -19.01
N ASN A 44 -0.06 -9.88 -18.86
CA ASN A 44 1.27 -10.17 -19.43
C ASN A 44 1.99 -11.35 -18.76
N VAL A 45 1.50 -11.83 -17.60
CA VAL A 45 2.04 -13.02 -16.91
C VAL A 45 1.02 -14.17 -16.87
N GLY A 46 0.01 -14.13 -17.76
CA GLY A 46 -0.95 -15.23 -17.94
C GLY A 46 -2.20 -15.17 -17.05
N GLY A 47 -2.42 -14.08 -16.31
CA GLY A 47 -3.68 -13.86 -15.59
C GLY A 47 -4.75 -13.13 -16.40
N LEU A 48 -5.88 -12.82 -15.78
CA LEU A 48 -6.98 -12.06 -16.43
C LEU A 48 -6.87 -10.55 -16.19
N GLY A 49 -5.95 -10.11 -15.33
CA GLY A 49 -5.82 -8.71 -14.91
C GLY A 49 -6.89 -8.28 -13.92
N LEU A 50 -7.54 -9.22 -13.24
CA LEU A 50 -8.41 -8.91 -12.10
C LEU A 50 -7.52 -8.47 -10.93
N VAL A 51 -8.03 -7.61 -10.06
CA VAL A 51 -7.23 -7.10 -8.94
C VAL A 51 -7.69 -7.72 -7.64
N ASP A 52 -6.78 -8.44 -6.98
CA ASP A 52 -7.01 -8.94 -5.63
C ASP A 52 -7.24 -7.78 -4.64
N ALA A 53 -8.27 -7.89 -3.80
CA ALA A 53 -8.66 -6.83 -2.89
C ALA A 53 -7.58 -6.50 -1.84
N LYS A 54 -6.77 -7.49 -1.41
CA LYS A 54 -5.66 -7.26 -0.47
C LYS A 54 -4.55 -6.47 -1.15
N VAL A 55 -4.16 -6.89 -2.35
CA VAL A 55 -3.14 -6.19 -3.16
C VAL A 55 -3.58 -4.76 -3.47
N LYS A 56 -4.84 -4.57 -3.88
CA LYS A 56 -5.41 -3.24 -4.11
C LYS A 56 -5.35 -2.35 -2.86
N ASN A 57 -5.70 -2.89 -1.70
CA ASN A 57 -5.67 -2.13 -0.45
C ASN A 57 -4.25 -1.77 -0.04
N GLN A 58 -3.29 -2.70 -0.18
CA GLN A 58 -1.88 -2.44 0.09
C GLN A 58 -1.33 -1.35 -0.84
N ALA A 59 -1.59 -1.43 -2.15
CA ALA A 59 -1.20 -0.39 -3.10
C ALA A 59 -1.80 0.99 -2.74
N LEU A 60 -3.04 1.03 -2.27
CA LEU A 60 -3.67 2.27 -1.81
C LEU A 60 -3.07 2.83 -0.53
N LEU A 61 -2.60 1.99 0.40
CA LEU A 61 -1.86 2.42 1.58
C LEU A 61 -0.48 2.95 1.19
N ASN A 62 0.24 2.21 0.35
CA ASN A 62 1.55 2.59 -0.18
C ASN A 62 1.50 3.92 -0.94
N LYS A 63 0.40 4.20 -1.65
CA LYS A 63 0.15 5.51 -2.27
C LYS A 63 0.27 6.66 -1.28
N TRP A 64 -0.10 6.50 -0.01
CA TRP A 64 0.03 7.56 0.99
C TRP A 64 1.48 7.80 1.42
N VAL A 65 2.31 6.76 1.47
CA VAL A 65 3.76 6.91 1.66
C VAL A 65 4.36 7.65 0.48
N TRP A 66 4.02 7.26 -0.75
CA TRP A 66 4.47 7.96 -1.95
C TRP A 66 4.06 9.44 -1.95
N ARG A 67 2.80 9.73 -1.60
CA ARG A 67 2.30 11.10 -1.48
C ARG A 67 2.99 11.88 -0.37
N PHE A 68 3.40 11.23 0.72
CA PHE A 68 4.15 11.88 1.78
C PHE A 68 5.43 12.48 1.22
N GLY A 69 6.23 11.72 0.47
CA GLY A 69 7.43 12.24 -0.16
C GLY A 69 7.16 13.28 -1.25
N LYS A 70 6.12 13.07 -2.07
CA LYS A 70 5.84 13.94 -3.22
C LYS A 70 5.12 15.25 -2.89
N GLU A 71 4.32 15.28 -1.82
CA GLU A 71 3.47 16.43 -1.47
C GLU A 71 4.01 17.20 -0.26
N GLY A 72 5.26 17.65 -0.35
CA GLY A 72 5.99 18.34 0.73
C GLY A 72 5.25 19.49 1.41
N ASN A 73 4.58 20.32 0.61
CA ASN A 73 3.92 21.54 1.08
C ASN A 73 2.45 21.32 1.50
N SER A 74 1.96 20.09 1.49
CA SER A 74 0.56 19.80 1.79
C SER A 74 0.25 19.93 3.29
N LEU A 75 -0.92 20.50 3.60
CA LEU A 75 -1.35 20.68 5.00
C LEU A 75 -1.42 19.35 5.76
N TRP A 76 -1.91 18.29 5.11
CA TRP A 76 -2.02 16.98 5.73
C TRP A 76 -0.66 16.42 6.13
N ARG A 77 0.38 16.59 5.28
CA ARG A 77 1.75 16.17 5.60
C ARG A 77 2.28 16.96 6.81
N ARG A 78 2.09 18.27 6.84
CA ARG A 78 2.50 19.12 7.98
C ARG A 78 1.82 18.69 9.28
N VAL A 79 0.54 18.35 9.24
CA VAL A 79 -0.18 17.82 10.41
C VAL A 79 0.38 16.47 10.87
N ILE A 80 0.72 15.56 9.95
CA ILE A 80 1.36 14.29 10.28
C ILE A 80 2.75 14.52 10.90
N ASN A 81 3.56 15.40 10.30
CA ASN A 81 4.89 15.73 10.80
C ASN A 81 4.82 16.34 12.21
N ALA A 82 3.95 17.33 12.42
CA ALA A 82 3.76 17.93 13.74
C ALA A 82 3.24 16.92 14.78
N LYS A 83 2.32 16.04 14.38
CA LYS A 83 1.72 15.04 15.28
C LYS A 83 2.72 13.99 15.75
N TYR A 84 3.59 13.51 14.85
CA TYR A 84 4.55 12.45 15.15
C TYR A 84 5.99 12.95 15.34
N GLY A 85 6.23 14.25 15.23
CA GLY A 85 7.54 14.87 15.34
C GLY A 85 8.50 14.35 14.28
N TYR A 86 8.07 14.31 13.02
CA TYR A 86 8.95 14.00 11.89
C TYR A 86 9.61 15.28 11.40
N ASP A 87 10.80 15.14 10.81
CA ASP A 87 11.47 16.23 10.13
C ASP A 87 10.66 16.67 8.90
N GLU A 88 10.48 17.98 8.74
CA GLU A 88 9.82 18.55 7.56
C GLU A 88 10.63 18.38 6.30
N SER A 89 11.96 18.30 6.40
CA SER A 89 12.87 18.11 5.26
C SER A 89 12.86 16.68 4.71
N SER A 90 12.51 15.68 5.54
CA SER A 90 12.52 14.27 5.18
C SER A 90 11.54 13.92 4.06
N LEU A 91 11.97 13.08 3.11
CA LEU A 91 11.11 12.57 2.03
C LEU A 91 10.26 11.38 2.48
N LEU A 92 10.68 10.66 3.50
CA LEU A 92 9.92 9.55 4.07
C LEU A 92 9.51 9.81 5.51
N PRO A 93 8.38 9.23 5.96
CA PRO A 93 8.09 9.11 7.38
C PRO A 93 9.23 8.36 8.09
N SER A 94 9.64 8.86 9.25
CA SER A 94 10.63 8.15 10.07
C SER A 94 10.10 6.80 10.51
N THR A 95 10.95 5.78 10.45
CA THR A 95 10.66 4.40 10.86
C THR A 95 10.82 4.19 12.37
N ASP A 96 11.35 5.18 13.10
CA ASP A 96 11.49 5.11 14.55
C ASP A 96 10.10 5.06 15.18
N VAL A 97 9.71 3.86 15.61
CA VAL A 97 8.37 3.57 16.12
C VAL A 97 8.14 4.31 17.44
N LYS A 98 7.62 5.54 17.34
CA LYS A 98 7.17 6.28 18.51
C LYS A 98 5.87 5.62 19.00
N SER A 99 5.81 5.25 20.28
CA SER A 99 4.68 4.53 20.90
C SER A 99 3.30 5.21 20.75
N LYS A 100 3.27 6.46 20.24
CA LYS A 100 2.07 7.30 20.06
C LYS A 100 1.49 7.32 18.63
N GLN A 101 2.02 6.53 17.69
CA GLN A 101 1.46 6.47 16.32
C GLN A 101 0.03 5.90 16.30
N SER A 102 -0.85 6.50 15.49
CA SER A 102 -2.20 5.96 15.30
C SER A 102 -2.14 4.62 14.57
N TRP A 103 -3.08 3.73 14.85
CA TRP A 103 -3.17 2.44 14.15
C TRP A 103 -3.25 2.61 12.63
N VAL A 104 -3.94 3.65 12.16
CA VAL A 104 -4.04 3.99 10.73
C VAL A 104 -2.67 4.29 10.15
N TRP A 105 -1.93 5.21 10.76
CA TRP A 105 -0.62 5.63 10.27
C TRP A 105 0.40 4.49 10.33
N ARG A 106 0.35 3.67 11.40
CA ARG A 106 1.18 2.47 11.55
C ARG A 106 1.00 1.47 10.41
N ASN A 107 -0.18 1.37 9.83
CA ASN A 107 -0.42 0.50 8.68
C ASN A 107 0.04 1.13 7.35
N ILE A 108 0.08 2.46 7.25
CA ILE A 108 0.59 3.18 6.08
C ILE A 108 2.12 3.11 6.04
N GLU A 109 2.80 3.31 7.18
CA GLU A 109 4.27 3.31 7.27
C GLU A 109 4.88 1.90 7.39
N LYS A 110 4.05 0.86 7.54
CA LYS A 110 4.49 -0.53 7.66
C LYS A 110 5.47 -0.99 6.55
N PRO A 111 5.27 -0.67 5.25
CA PRO A 111 6.20 -1.06 4.20
C PRO A 111 7.61 -0.54 4.44
N LEU A 112 7.77 0.65 5.04
CA LEU A 112 9.07 1.27 5.29
C LEU A 112 9.86 0.57 6.40
N GLN A 113 9.18 -0.19 7.27
CA GLN A 113 9.84 -0.96 8.33
C GLN A 113 10.53 -2.22 7.79
N ASN A 114 10.20 -2.64 6.57
CA ASN A 114 10.78 -3.81 5.92
C ASN A 114 11.46 -3.41 4.61
N VAL A 115 12.78 -3.41 4.61
CA VAL A 115 13.59 -3.10 3.41
C VAL A 115 13.32 -4.08 2.27
N ASP A 116 12.85 -5.29 2.59
CA ASP A 116 12.51 -6.31 1.61
C ASP A 116 11.07 -6.24 1.05
N ASP A 117 10.27 -5.26 1.49
CA ASP A 117 8.91 -5.06 0.96
C ASP A 117 8.93 -4.74 -0.55
N GLU A 118 7.96 -5.26 -1.28
CA GLU A 118 7.85 -5.05 -2.74
C GLU A 118 7.76 -3.57 -3.09
N PHE A 119 7.09 -2.77 -2.24
CA PHE A 119 6.97 -1.34 -2.47
C PHE A 119 8.28 -0.58 -2.24
N THR A 120 9.04 -0.91 -1.20
CA THR A 120 10.31 -0.23 -0.93
C THR A 120 11.36 -0.57 -1.97
N LYS A 121 11.32 -1.77 -2.57
CA LYS A 121 12.18 -2.17 -3.70
C LYS A 121 11.95 -1.36 -4.97
N ASP A 122 10.72 -0.91 -5.19
CA ASP A 122 10.31 -0.19 -6.41
C ASP A 122 10.29 1.34 -6.25
N ILE A 123 10.60 1.86 -5.06
CA ILE A 123 10.76 3.30 -4.83
C ILE A 123 12.24 3.65 -4.99
N PHE A 124 12.49 4.71 -5.76
CA PHE A 124 13.81 5.31 -5.88
C PHE A 124 13.70 6.82 -5.74
N PHE A 125 14.70 7.41 -5.09
CA PHE A 125 14.84 8.85 -5.01
C PHE A 125 15.55 9.37 -6.26
N VAL A 126 15.04 10.46 -6.82
CA VAL A 126 15.73 11.18 -7.89
C VAL A 126 16.44 12.36 -7.26
N LEU A 127 17.76 12.40 -7.41
CA LEU A 127 18.58 13.44 -6.82
C LEU A 127 18.26 14.79 -7.49
N GLY A 128 17.76 15.73 -6.69
CA GLY A 128 17.52 17.12 -7.10
C GLY A 128 18.67 18.03 -6.67
N ASP A 129 18.35 19.05 -5.89
CA ASP A 129 19.31 20.00 -5.29
C ASP A 129 19.95 19.50 -3.99
N GLY A 130 19.53 18.33 -3.48
CA GLY A 130 20.07 17.68 -2.29
C GLY A 130 19.51 18.19 -0.96
N ASN A 131 18.66 19.22 -0.96
CA ASN A 131 18.17 19.85 0.29
C ASN A 131 17.14 18.99 1.06
N SER A 132 16.52 18.03 0.39
CA SER A 132 15.50 17.15 0.98
C SER A 132 15.96 15.70 1.13
N ILE A 133 17.22 15.39 0.80
CA ILE A 133 17.74 14.02 0.82
C ILE A 133 18.67 13.85 2.02
N ASN A 134 18.34 12.92 2.91
CA ASN A 134 19.23 12.48 3.97
C ASN A 134 20.09 11.33 3.45
N PHE A 135 21.31 11.64 3.01
CA PHE A 135 22.24 10.68 2.40
C PHE A 135 22.42 9.36 3.19
N TRP A 136 22.33 9.40 4.51
CA TRP A 136 22.53 8.23 5.37
C TRP A 136 21.29 7.35 5.52
N ASP A 137 20.10 7.97 5.44
CA ASP A 137 18.82 7.34 5.79
C ASP A 137 17.96 7.05 4.55
N ASP A 138 18.08 7.88 3.51
CA ASP A 138 17.40 7.71 2.22
C ASP A 138 18.27 6.82 1.31
N ARG A 139 17.87 5.54 1.19
CA ARG A 139 18.51 4.54 0.31
C ARG A 139 17.76 4.35 -1.00
#